data_AF-A0A0N7LR91-F1
#
_entry.id   AF-A0A0N7LR91-F1
#
_cell.length_a   1.000
_cell.length_b   1.000
_cell.length_c   1.000
_cell.angle_alpha   90.00
_cell.angle_beta   90.00
_cell.angle_gamma   90.00
#
_symmetry.space_group_name_H-M   'P 1'
#
loop_
_entity.id
_entity.type
_entity.pdbx_description
1 polymer ?
#
loop_
_entity_poly.entity_id
_entity_poly.type
_entity_poly.pdbx_seq_one_letter_code
_entity_poly.pdbx_strand_id
1 'polypeptide(L)' 'MPGYFSKSEELNDLGGSFQIRSLLGVGYTLNSGNKVSVAITHKSNASTQQENPGVNSVLLRYHLAF' A
#
# COMPACT_ATOMS: atom_id res chain seq x y z
N MET A 1 10.25 0.08 -3.54
CA MET A 1 9.94 1.41 -4.11
C MET A 1 10.13 2.44 -3.01
N PRO A 2 11.06 3.38 -3.13
CA PRO A 2 11.12 4.51 -2.22
C PRO A 2 9.82 5.33 -2.35
N GLY A 3 9.30 5.80 -1.24
CA GLY A 3 8.05 6.53 -1.17
C GLY A 3 7.90 7.20 0.19
N TYR A 4 7.15 8.28 0.24
CA TYR A 4 6.80 8.92 1.51
C TYR A 4 5.74 8.08 2.23
N PHE A 5 6.03 7.65 3.45
CA PHE A 5 5.09 6.93 4.31
C PHE A 5 4.86 7.74 5.58
N SER A 6 3.62 8.17 5.80
CA SER A 6 3.18 8.75 7.06
C SER A 6 2.39 7.71 7.83
N LYS A 7 2.92 7.23 8.95
CA LYS A 7 2.20 6.32 9.85
C LYS A 7 1.10 7.12 10.55
N SER A 8 -0.14 6.64 10.50
CA SER A 8 -1.22 7.18 11.34
C SER A 8 -1.43 6.21 12.50
N GLU A 9 -1.25 6.69 13.73
CA GLU A 9 -1.35 5.99 15.02
C GLU A 9 -0.45 4.75 15.23
N GLU A 10 -0.17 4.43 16.50
CA GLU A 10 0.66 3.28 16.89
C GLU A 10 0.02 1.91 16.60
N LEU A 11 -1.28 1.87 16.27
CA LEU A 11 -2.12 0.67 16.09
C LEU A 11 -1.84 -0.16 14.81
N ASN A 12 -0.67 -0.01 14.19
CA ASN A 12 -0.30 -0.69 12.93
C ASN A 12 0.59 -1.92 13.14
N ASP A 13 0.74 -2.39 14.38
CA ASP A 13 1.38 -3.69 14.63
C ASP A 13 0.44 -4.82 14.16
N LEU A 14 0.93 -5.66 13.27
CA LEU A 14 0.18 -6.78 12.69
C LEU A 14 0.61 -8.13 13.30
N GLY A 15 1.27 -8.12 14.45
CA GLY A 15 1.55 -9.32 15.25
C GLY A 15 2.60 -10.28 14.69
N GLY A 16 3.14 -10.05 13.49
CA GLY A 16 4.08 -10.95 12.84
C GLY A 16 4.73 -10.38 11.59
N SER A 17 5.64 -11.14 10.98
CA SER A 17 6.43 -10.73 9.80
C SER A 17 5.78 -11.08 8.46
N PHE A 18 4.82 -12.01 8.42
CA PHE A 18 4.07 -12.36 7.22
C PHE A 18 2.75 -11.58 7.15
N GLN A 19 2.51 -10.86 6.06
CA GLN A 19 1.27 -10.11 5.84
C GLN A 19 0.82 -10.21 4.39
N ILE A 20 -0.49 -10.15 4.19
CA ILE A 20 -1.15 -10.14 2.90
C ILE A 20 -1.59 -8.72 2.60
N ARG A 21 -1.39 -8.27 1.35
CA ARG A 21 -1.85 -6.96 0.88
C ARG A 21 -2.86 -7.14 -0.25
N SER A 22 -4.06 -6.64 -0.03
CA SER A 22 -5.06 -6.42 -1.07
C SER A 22 -4.91 -5.00 -1.60
N LEU A 23 -4.92 -4.83 -2.92
CA LEU A 23 -4.74 -3.53 -3.59
C LEU A 23 -5.75 -3.39 -4.74
N LEU A 24 -6.44 -2.26 -4.77
CA LEU A 24 -7.19 -1.80 -5.94
C LEU A 24 -6.59 -0.46 -6.39
N GLY A 25 -6.21 -0.37 -7.66
CA GLY A 25 -5.58 0.82 -8.20
C GLY A 25 -6.06 1.13 -9.61
N VAL A 26 -6.09 2.42 -9.92
CA VAL A 26 -6.34 2.96 -11.26
C VAL A 26 -5.18 3.86 -11.66
N GLY A 27 -4.84 3.86 -12.94
CA GLY A 27 -3.71 4.62 -13.44
C GLY A 27 -3.86 5.07 -14.88
N TYR A 28 -3.03 6.04 -15.23
CA TYR A 28 -3.00 6.67 -16.54
C TYR A 28 -1.55 6.73 -17.05
N THR A 29 -1.38 6.44 -18.34
CA THR A 29 -0.09 6.58 -19.03
C THR A 29 -0.06 7.92 -19.74
N LEU A 30 0.91 8.75 -19.39
CA LEU A 30 1.15 10.05 -20.01
C LEU A 30 1.76 9.87 -21.40
N ASN A 31 1.66 10.90 -22.25
CA ASN A 31 2.27 10.90 -23.59
C ASN A 31 3.79 10.65 -23.55
N SER A 32 4.45 11.04 -22.46
CA SER A 32 5.87 10.76 -22.21
C SER A 32 6.19 9.28 -21.88
N GLY A 33 5.19 8.39 -21.82
CA GLY A 33 5.34 6.99 -21.38
C GLY A 33 5.34 6.78 -19.85
N ASN A 34 5.67 7.84 -19.09
CA ASN A 34 5.51 7.91 -17.63
C ASN A 34 4.07 7.59 -17.20
N LYS A 35 3.90 7.07 -15.97
CA LYS A 35 2.58 6.66 -15.47
C LYS A 35 2.27 7.29 -14.12
N VAL A 36 1.01 7.67 -13.93
CA VAL A 36 0.47 8.14 -12.64
C VAL A 36 -0.64 7.20 -12.21
N SER A 37 -0.69 6.84 -10.93
CA SER A 37 -1.75 5.97 -10.41
C SER A 37 -2.13 6.33 -8.98
N VAL A 38 -3.40 6.13 -8.66
CA VAL A 38 -3.94 6.18 -7.30
C VAL A 38 -4.41 4.78 -6.92
N ALA A 39 -4.14 4.36 -5.69
CA ALA A 39 -4.59 3.06 -5.19
C ALA A 39 -5.04 3.14 -3.72
N ILE A 40 -5.98 2.26 -3.38
CA ILE A 40 -6.33 1.93 -2.00
C ILE A 40 -5.76 0.55 -1.68
N THR A 41 -5.23 0.39 -0.47
CA THR A 41 -4.66 -0.89 -0.04
C THR A 41 -5.13 -1.24 1.35
N HIS A 42 -5.38 -2.52 1.56
CA HIS A 42 -5.58 -3.12 2.88
C HIS A 42 -4.47 -4.14 3.13
N LYS A 43 -3.82 -4.07 4.28
CA LYS A 43 -2.79 -5.03 4.71
C LYS A 43 -3.21 -5.67 6.04
N SER A 44 -3.18 -6.98 6.12
CA SER A 44 -3.50 -7.74 7.33
C SER A 44 -2.71 -9.06 7.36
N ASN A 45 -2.78 -9.82 8.45
CA ASN A 45 -2.19 -11.15 8.52
C ASN A 45 -3.21 -12.29 8.32
N ALA A 46 -4.46 -11.97 7.95
CA ALA A 46 -5.55 -12.93 7.79
C ALA A 46 -5.77 -13.87 8.99
N SER A 47 -5.56 -13.36 10.21
CA SER A 47 -5.71 -14.10 11.48
C SER A 47 -4.73 -15.28 11.63
N THR A 48 -3.59 -15.23 10.94
CA THR A 48 -2.50 -16.20 11.13
C THR A 48 -1.65 -15.92 12.37
N GLN A 49 -1.85 -14.78 13.02
CA GLN A 49 -1.29 -14.41 14.33
C GLN A 49 -2.39 -13.88 15.27
N GLN A 50 -2.07 -13.75 16.56
CA GLN A 50 -2.99 -13.32 17.60
C GLN A 50 -3.48 -11.88 17.42
N GLU A 51 -2.57 -10.96 17.09
CA GLU A 51 -2.90 -9.54 16.85
C GLU A 51 -3.07 -9.30 15.35
N ASN A 52 -4.20 -8.69 14.95
CA ASN A 52 -4.46 -8.35 13.54
C ASN A 52 -5.42 -7.15 13.41
N PRO A 53 -4.99 -5.94 13.78
CA PRO A 53 -5.83 -4.74 13.61
C PRO A 53 -6.12 -4.44 12.14
N GLY A 54 -5.24 -4.87 11.24
CA GLY A 54 -5.29 -4.50 9.83
C GLY A 54 -4.92 -3.03 9.61
N VAL A 55 -4.41 -2.70 8.42
CA VAL A 55 -4.01 -1.33 8.07
C VAL A 55 -4.50 -0.98 6.69
N ASN A 56 -5.14 0.19 6.57
CA ASN A 56 -5.56 0.76 5.29
C ASN A 56 -4.61 1.88 4.87
N SER A 57 -4.40 2.05 3.56
CA SER A 57 -3.60 3.15 3.03
C SER A 57 -4.11 3.61 1.68
N VAL A 58 -3.92 4.91 1.40
CA VAL A 58 -4.09 5.50 0.07
C VAL A 58 -2.71 5.80 -0.49
N LEU A 59 -2.49 5.44 -1.75
CA LEU A 59 -1.21 5.60 -2.44
C LEU A 59 -1.39 6.51 -3.64
N LEU A 60 -0.51 7.51 -3.76
CA LEU A 60 -0.25 8.21 -5.01
C LEU A 60 1.12 7.74 -5.53
N ARG A 61 1.16 7.26 -6.77
CA ARG A 61 2.37 6.74 -7.39
C ARG A 61 2.65 7.41 -8.72
N TYR A 62 3.90 7.82 -8.88
CA TYR A 62 4.49 8.24 -10.14
C TYR A 62 5.53 7.20 -10.59
N HIS A 63 5.49 6.82 -11.86
CA HIS A 63 6.41 5.85 -12.46
C HIS A 63 7.12 6.46 -13.65
N LEU A 64 8.43 6.63 -13.50
CA LEU A 64 9.32 7.01 -14.59
C LEU A 64 9.45 5.85 -15.56
N ALA A 65 9.15 6.09 -16.83
CA ALA A 65 9.46 5.16 -17.90
C ALA A 65 10.96 5.28 -18.24
N PHE A 66 11.61 4.12 -18.37
CA PHE A 66 13.01 3.97 -18.75
C PHE A 66 13.10 2.96 -19.90
#